data_AF-A0A7C1P532-F1
#
_entry.id   AF-A0A7C1P532-F1
#
_cell.length_a   1.000
_cell.length_b   1.000
_cell.length_c   1.000
_cell.angle_alpha   90.00
_cell.angle_beta   90.00
_cell.angle_gamma   90.00
#
_symmetry.space_group_name_H-M   'P 1'
#
loop_
_entity.id
_entity.type
_entity.pdbx_description
1 polymer ?
#
loop_
_entity_poly.entity_id
_entity_poly.type
_entity_poly.pdbx_seq_one_letter_code
_entity_poly.pdbx_strand_id
1 'polypeptide(L)'
;MYPAAAKLKLWSARRQASRARSIVPTSDAVDRLGPLGNTLTPPLLKCMNAVFTVEFEDRRPRKTTLTKPGEVLQRSPRIMWLSRGMLRRGCFSVRFAGRVVACCLILSLIVPGCSKKGGAAKVTPQPRIGFALADMRRDGNQVLKKEVTSRAGADKVRILWRDAKNDPMQQESDIEALLKQKARVVVLQPVDPRAAPALIRRLTTARTRIVTLETLPANSPLDGYVASDHTRAGELAARLVAERLPAGQPARVLLLQGDTADSKAREIAAAARAVLGSVPSVTVEASEQPRYDPAAAGTAVEQALARGPVDAVVATDSRLIVGALDILRTRDLLERVLTVGVGANRNALGALLAGEHDAEVDVRPDLLGRYVYDAALGLAREGRWNYDTRVASGDYSIPARIVPVRLIRPENTYLLEEQLKGVGPPPRKEKKGPSREGRQGQSPEQGQGGEEGQGVTKDKKKTKLKITTQEGKTVEVEIEGEVKKIESTPGGTPSGGGDR
;
A
#
# COMPACT_ATOMS: atom_id res chain seq x y z
N MET A 1 74.61 11.60 -3.17
CA MET A 1 74.68 12.66 -4.21
C MET A 1 73.63 13.72 -3.88
N TYR A 2 73.90 15.00 -4.17
CA TYR A 2 73.06 16.19 -3.95
C TYR A 2 72.72 16.83 -5.32
N PRO A 3 71.83 17.86 -5.45
CA PRO A 3 70.89 18.49 -4.51
C PRO A 3 69.42 18.08 -4.88
N ALA A 4 68.30 18.82 -4.74
CA ALA A 4 67.89 20.17 -4.30
C ALA A 4 66.44 20.09 -3.72
N ALA A 5 66.06 20.75 -2.62
CA ALA A 5 65.76 22.18 -2.38
C ALA A 5 64.42 22.70 -2.98
N ALA A 6 63.60 23.37 -2.14
CA ALA A 6 62.24 23.85 -2.45
C ALA A 6 62.17 25.34 -2.86
N LYS A 7 61.00 25.82 -3.33
CA LYS A 7 60.31 27.05 -2.83
C LYS A 7 59.06 27.54 -3.62
N LEU A 8 57.99 27.83 -2.86
CA LEU A 8 57.05 28.99 -2.95
C LEU A 8 55.98 29.19 -4.06
N LYS A 9 54.95 29.96 -3.63
CA LYS A 9 53.88 30.69 -4.37
C LYS A 9 52.76 29.84 -4.99
N LEU A 10 51.48 29.89 -4.59
CA LEU A 10 50.60 30.86 -3.89
C LEU A 10 49.98 31.95 -4.79
N TRP A 11 48.76 31.67 -5.30
CA TRP A 11 47.60 32.54 -5.58
C TRP A 11 46.42 31.61 -5.92
N SER A 12 45.19 31.63 -5.38
CA SER A 12 44.37 32.57 -4.59
C SER A 12 43.49 33.55 -5.38
N ALA A 13 42.28 33.82 -4.83
CA ALA A 13 41.23 34.75 -5.31
C ALA A 13 40.31 34.25 -6.46
N ARG A 14 39.01 34.56 -6.51
CA ARG A 14 38.14 35.17 -5.46
C ARG A 14 36.64 34.83 -5.59
N ARG A 15 36.05 34.61 -4.42
CA ARG A 15 34.66 34.81 -3.98
C ARG A 15 33.86 35.87 -4.78
N GLN A 16 32.57 35.58 -4.99
CA GLN A 16 31.52 36.51 -4.58
C GLN A 16 30.52 35.77 -3.68
N ALA A 17 30.36 36.27 -2.45
CA ALA A 17 29.28 35.91 -1.53
C ALA A 17 28.82 37.22 -0.88
N SER A 18 27.57 37.60 -1.10
CA SER A 18 26.99 38.83 -0.56
C SER A 18 26.70 38.70 0.94
N ARG A 19 26.76 39.83 1.65
CA ARG A 19 26.58 39.88 3.10
C ARG A 19 25.10 39.88 3.47
N ALA A 20 24.70 39.00 4.38
CA ALA A 20 23.70 39.28 5.40
C ALA A 20 24.39 39.19 6.76
N ARG A 21 24.06 40.08 7.71
CA ARG A 21 24.65 40.05 9.06
C ARG A 21 23.78 39.20 9.99
N SER A 22 24.42 38.49 10.91
CA SER A 22 23.76 37.94 12.09
C SER A 22 23.28 39.07 13.01
N ILE A 23 22.14 38.84 13.65
CA ILE A 23 21.80 39.47 14.93
C ILE A 23 21.54 38.33 15.91
N VAL A 24 22.31 38.31 16.99
CA VAL A 24 22.16 37.40 18.12
C VAL A 24 21.77 38.24 19.34
N PRO A 25 20.68 37.91 20.04
CA PRO A 25 20.43 38.40 21.38
C PRO A 25 20.82 37.33 22.41
N THR A 26 21.87 37.61 23.18
CA THR A 26 22.24 36.85 24.40
C THR A 26 22.44 37.82 25.55
N SER A 27 21.56 37.78 26.55
CA SER A 27 21.86 38.21 27.92
C SER A 27 20.76 37.73 28.86
N ASP A 28 21.13 36.91 29.84
CA ASP A 28 20.28 36.60 30.99
C ASP A 28 20.02 37.84 31.85
N ALA A 29 18.83 37.94 32.45
CA ALA A 29 18.56 38.90 33.51
C ALA A 29 17.40 38.46 34.44
N VAL A 30 17.78 37.85 35.57
CA VAL A 30 17.08 37.90 36.88
C VAL A 30 15.74 37.16 37.02
N ASP A 31 15.77 36.06 37.79
CA ASP A 31 14.61 35.53 38.49
C ASP A 31 13.97 36.55 39.44
N ARG A 32 12.63 36.64 39.45
CA ARG A 32 11.76 36.75 40.64
C ARG A 32 10.30 37.02 40.28
N LEU A 33 9.45 35.99 40.41
CA LEU A 33 8.26 35.96 41.28
C LEU A 33 7.40 34.71 41.00
N GLY A 34 6.67 34.24 42.01
CA GLY A 34 5.89 33.00 41.97
C GLY A 34 4.50 33.13 41.31
N PRO A 35 3.76 32.01 41.19
CA PRO A 35 2.52 31.95 40.42
C PRO A 35 1.30 32.52 41.17
N LEU A 36 0.44 33.21 40.42
CA LEU A 36 -0.98 33.36 40.72
C LEU A 36 -1.77 32.76 39.55
N GLY A 37 -2.85 32.04 39.83
CA GLY A 37 -3.50 31.16 38.86
C GLY A 37 -4.99 31.43 38.62
N ASN A 38 -5.57 30.51 37.84
CA ASN A 38 -6.98 30.28 37.59
C ASN A 38 -7.79 31.24 36.68
N THR A 39 -8.52 30.57 35.77
CA THR A 39 -9.84 30.91 35.21
C THR A 39 -10.04 32.25 34.49
N LEU A 40 -10.26 32.19 33.17
CA LEU A 40 -11.61 32.24 32.59
C LEU A 40 -11.61 31.95 31.07
N THR A 41 -12.75 31.52 30.53
CA THR A 41 -13.00 31.24 29.09
C THR A 41 -13.91 32.32 28.45
N PRO A 42 -13.97 32.43 27.11
CA PRO A 42 -14.30 33.69 26.41
C PRO A 42 -15.80 33.89 26.12
N PRO A 43 -16.18 35.03 25.49
CA PRO A 43 -16.65 34.91 24.10
C PRO A 43 -16.35 36.09 23.13
N LEU A 44 -16.29 35.73 21.82
CA LEU A 44 -16.80 36.44 20.64
C LEU A 44 -16.57 37.97 20.40
N LEU A 45 -15.85 38.31 19.32
CA LEU A 45 -16.28 39.23 18.24
C LEU A 45 -15.34 39.05 17.01
N LYS A 46 -15.77 38.41 15.92
CA LYS A 46 -16.24 38.99 14.64
C LYS A 46 -15.29 39.91 13.85
N CYS A 47 -14.95 39.42 12.65
CA CYS A 47 -14.95 40.15 11.36
C CYS A 47 -13.94 41.30 11.10
N MET A 48 -12.88 40.99 10.35
CA MET A 48 -12.41 41.84 9.25
C MET A 48 -12.17 40.99 7.99
N ASN A 49 -12.79 41.37 6.87
CA ASN A 49 -12.48 40.82 5.55
C ASN A 49 -11.28 41.58 4.96
N ALA A 50 -10.16 40.90 4.73
CA ALA A 50 -9.05 41.42 3.94
C ALA A 50 -9.08 40.77 2.54
N VAL A 51 -9.75 41.43 1.59
CA VAL A 51 -9.71 41.02 0.18
C VAL A 51 -8.39 41.48 -0.42
N PHE A 52 -7.45 40.56 -0.64
CA PHE A 52 -6.22 40.84 -1.37
C PHE A 52 -6.48 40.81 -2.88
N THR A 53 -6.74 41.98 -3.46
CA THR A 53 -6.57 42.21 -4.90
C THR A 53 -5.09 42.13 -5.25
N VAL A 54 -4.73 41.25 -6.19
CA VAL A 54 -3.38 41.18 -6.77
C VAL A 54 -3.44 41.78 -8.16
N GLU A 55 -2.81 42.93 -8.35
CA GLU A 55 -2.64 43.53 -9.67
C GLU A 55 -1.54 42.79 -10.46
N PHE A 56 -1.80 42.53 -11.74
CA PHE A 56 -0.83 41.99 -12.69
C PHE A 56 -0.31 43.11 -13.60
N GLU A 57 0.97 43.47 -13.51
CA GLU A 57 1.59 44.47 -14.40
C GLU A 57 2.08 43.81 -15.71
N ASP A 58 1.51 44.22 -16.86
CA ASP A 58 1.92 43.75 -18.20
C ASP A 58 3.29 44.33 -18.61
N ARG A 59 4.28 43.45 -18.87
CA ARG A 59 5.55 43.83 -19.49
C ARG A 59 5.84 43.03 -20.75
N ARG A 60 5.46 43.61 -21.89
CA ARG A 60 5.80 43.09 -23.22
C ARG A 60 7.28 43.37 -23.63
N PRO A 61 7.85 42.54 -24.52
CA PRO A 61 9.30 42.41 -24.67
C PRO A 61 9.94 43.39 -25.66
N ARG A 62 11.27 43.55 -25.57
CA ARG A 62 12.10 44.17 -26.61
C ARG A 62 12.65 43.12 -27.60
N LYS A 63 12.88 43.56 -28.84
CA LYS A 63 13.42 42.76 -29.95
C LYS A 63 14.95 42.85 -30.01
N THR A 64 15.58 41.80 -30.54
CA THR A 64 16.84 41.87 -31.30
C THR A 64 16.71 41.00 -32.56
N THR A 65 17.46 41.32 -33.60
CA THR A 65 17.27 40.83 -34.98
C THR A 65 18.50 40.11 -35.52
N LEU A 66 18.28 39.09 -36.36
CA LEU A 66 19.23 38.54 -37.33
C LEU A 66 18.46 38.02 -38.56
N THR A 67 19.10 37.89 -39.72
CA THR A 67 18.42 38.08 -41.02
C THR A 67 18.79 37.13 -42.16
N LYS A 68 17.76 36.59 -42.83
CA LYS A 68 17.67 36.31 -44.30
C LYS A 68 18.56 35.17 -44.90
N PRO A 69 18.31 34.72 -46.15
CA PRO A 69 17.09 34.77 -47.00
C PRO A 69 16.71 33.42 -47.68
N GLY A 70 15.57 33.40 -48.42
CA GLY A 70 15.18 32.34 -49.37
C GLY A 70 13.83 31.68 -49.00
N GLU A 71 12.83 31.52 -49.86
CA GLU A 71 12.65 31.95 -51.27
C GLU A 71 11.21 32.49 -51.50
N VAL A 72 10.86 32.90 -52.73
CA VAL A 72 9.62 33.64 -53.03
C VAL A 72 8.80 32.97 -54.13
N LEU A 73 7.47 32.88 -53.96
CA LEU A 73 6.54 32.92 -55.09
C LEU A 73 5.18 33.51 -54.70
N GLN A 74 4.68 34.42 -55.53
CA GLN A 74 3.41 35.14 -55.36
C GLN A 74 2.25 34.37 -56.04
N ARG A 75 1.03 34.51 -55.52
CA ARG A 75 -0.05 35.28 -56.19
C ARG A 75 -1.36 35.30 -55.39
N SER A 76 -1.77 36.51 -55.01
CA SER A 76 -3.18 36.93 -54.87
C SER A 76 -3.59 37.62 -56.21
N PRO A 77 -4.81 38.19 -56.44
CA PRO A 77 -5.59 39.01 -55.48
C PRO A 77 -7.16 39.07 -55.61
N ARG A 78 -7.77 39.70 -54.60
CA ARG A 78 -9.04 40.50 -54.67
C ARG A 78 -10.35 39.71 -54.96
N ILE A 79 -11.57 40.26 -54.76
CA ILE A 79 -12.05 41.64 -54.49
C ILE A 79 -13.21 41.56 -53.43
N MET A 80 -13.34 42.45 -52.43
CA MET A 80 -14.33 43.57 -52.34
C MET A 80 -15.82 43.23 -52.60
N TRP A 81 -16.84 43.81 -51.94
CA TRP A 81 -16.99 44.62 -50.70
C TRP A 81 -18.51 44.78 -50.37
N LEU A 82 -18.88 45.70 -49.47
CA LEU A 82 -20.25 46.21 -49.20
C LEU A 82 -21.24 45.27 -48.47
N SER A 83 -22.34 45.75 -47.83
CA SER A 83 -22.52 46.84 -46.84
C SER A 83 -24.01 47.02 -46.52
N ARG A 84 -24.35 47.37 -45.26
CA ARG A 84 -25.72 47.69 -44.74
C ARG A 84 -26.69 46.48 -44.75
N GLY A 85 -27.54 46.23 -43.74
CA GLY A 85 -27.70 46.84 -42.41
C GLY A 85 -28.98 47.66 -42.25
N MET A 86 -29.99 47.09 -41.57
CA MET A 86 -31.12 47.85 -41.00
C MET A 86 -31.84 47.06 -39.90
N LEU A 87 -32.12 47.71 -38.76
CA LEU A 87 -33.10 47.21 -37.78
C LEU A 87 -34.52 47.56 -38.26
N ARG A 88 -35.46 46.62 -38.14
CA ARG A 88 -36.88 46.96 -37.93
C ARG A 88 -37.50 46.06 -36.87
N ARG A 89 -38.17 46.70 -35.90
CA ARG A 89 -39.02 46.03 -34.90
C ARG A 89 -40.38 45.76 -35.54
N GLY A 90 -40.87 44.53 -35.47
CA GLY A 90 -42.24 44.17 -35.83
C GLY A 90 -43.03 43.82 -34.57
N CYS A 91 -43.92 44.70 -34.13
CA CYS A 91 -44.86 44.39 -33.05
C CYS A 91 -46.11 43.75 -33.66
N PHE A 92 -46.52 42.57 -33.19
CA PHE A 92 -47.76 41.93 -33.61
C PHE A 92 -48.79 41.96 -32.48
N SER A 93 -50.00 42.40 -32.81
CA SER A 93 -51.01 42.79 -31.83
C SER A 93 -51.95 41.66 -31.43
N VAL A 94 -52.34 41.66 -30.15
CA VAL A 94 -53.44 40.83 -29.64
C VAL A 94 -54.77 41.41 -30.15
N ARG A 95 -55.66 40.56 -30.65
CA ARG A 95 -57.11 40.84 -30.74
C ARG A 95 -57.90 39.61 -30.27
N PHE A 96 -59.02 39.86 -29.60
CA PHE A 96 -59.75 38.86 -28.81
C PHE A 96 -61.21 38.84 -29.24
N ALA A 97 -61.64 37.75 -29.89
CA ALA A 97 -63.02 37.36 -30.17
C ALA A 97 -63.02 35.93 -30.76
N GLY A 98 -63.99 35.06 -30.52
CA GLY A 98 -65.12 35.14 -29.58
C GLY A 98 -66.25 34.19 -29.97
N ARG A 99 -66.68 33.31 -29.06
CA ARG A 99 -67.83 32.39 -29.16
C ARG A 99 -67.71 31.24 -30.19
N VAL A 100 -67.44 30.03 -29.71
CA VAL A 100 -68.38 28.88 -29.84
C VAL A 100 -68.31 28.07 -28.54
N VAL A 101 -69.46 27.86 -27.88
CA VAL A 101 -69.61 26.94 -26.74
C VAL A 101 -70.81 26.04 -27.06
N ALA A 102 -70.56 24.84 -27.57
CA ALA A 102 -71.61 23.87 -27.92
C ALA A 102 -71.09 22.43 -28.17
N CYS A 103 -70.23 21.86 -27.30
CA CYS A 103 -69.80 20.45 -27.46
C CYS A 103 -69.29 19.79 -26.15
N CYS A 104 -70.01 19.97 -25.04
CA CYS A 104 -69.59 19.51 -23.70
C CYS A 104 -70.57 18.53 -23.01
N LEU A 105 -71.45 17.89 -23.77
CA LEU A 105 -72.31 16.79 -23.32
C LEU A 105 -72.16 15.61 -24.28
N ILE A 106 -72.34 14.39 -23.78
CA ILE A 106 -72.18 13.11 -24.51
C ILE A 106 -70.72 12.74 -24.87
N LEU A 107 -69.78 12.85 -23.92
CA LEU A 107 -68.55 12.03 -23.93
C LEU A 107 -68.04 11.65 -22.52
N SER A 108 -68.96 11.43 -21.58
CA SER A 108 -68.65 11.20 -20.15
C SER A 108 -68.70 9.71 -19.76
N LEU A 109 -68.16 8.80 -20.58
CA LEU A 109 -68.19 7.35 -20.28
C LEU A 109 -67.02 6.53 -20.86
N ILE A 110 -65.81 7.09 -20.93
CA ILE A 110 -64.57 6.30 -21.07
C ILE A 110 -63.62 6.69 -19.94
N VAL A 111 -63.60 5.88 -18.88
CA VAL A 111 -62.51 5.89 -17.90
C VAL A 111 -61.51 4.81 -18.33
N PRO A 112 -60.39 5.17 -18.99
CA PRO A 112 -59.28 4.25 -19.12
C PRO A 112 -58.70 4.06 -17.72
N GLY A 113 -59.12 3.00 -17.02
CA GLY A 113 -58.73 2.75 -15.64
C GLY A 113 -57.22 2.87 -15.47
N CYS A 114 -56.78 3.71 -14.54
CA CYS A 114 -55.36 3.89 -14.24
C CYS A 114 -54.79 2.66 -13.52
N SER A 115 -54.69 1.55 -14.25
CA SER A 115 -53.80 0.44 -13.96
C SER A 115 -52.43 1.03 -13.70
N LYS A 116 -52.06 1.03 -12.42
CA LYS A 116 -50.85 1.64 -11.87
C LYS A 116 -49.65 0.80 -12.32
N LYS A 117 -49.32 0.89 -13.61
CA LYS A 117 -48.12 0.29 -14.22
C LYS A 117 -46.93 0.79 -13.43
N GLY A 118 -46.50 -0.02 -12.47
CA GLY A 118 -45.32 0.26 -11.67
C GLY A 118 -44.17 0.46 -12.65
N GLY A 119 -43.65 1.69 -12.70
CA GLY A 119 -42.54 2.00 -13.57
C GLY A 119 -41.39 1.09 -13.17
N ALA A 120 -41.10 0.08 -13.99
CA ALA A 120 -40.03 -0.86 -13.72
C ALA A 120 -38.76 -0.05 -13.49
N ALA A 121 -38.28 -0.05 -12.25
CA ALA A 121 -37.15 0.78 -11.85
C ALA A 121 -36.01 0.47 -12.82
N LYS A 122 -35.46 1.51 -13.48
CA LYS A 122 -34.37 1.32 -14.45
C LYS A 122 -33.27 0.53 -13.77
N VAL A 123 -33.11 -0.74 -14.15
CA VAL A 123 -32.11 -1.64 -13.56
C VAL A 123 -30.76 -1.19 -14.12
N THR A 124 -30.20 -0.16 -13.48
CA THR A 124 -28.86 0.35 -13.75
C THR A 124 -27.91 -0.83 -13.68
N PRO A 125 -27.25 -1.22 -14.79
CA PRO A 125 -26.42 -2.41 -14.79
C PRO A 125 -25.33 -2.29 -13.73
N GLN A 126 -25.33 -3.21 -12.75
CA GLN A 126 -24.41 -3.17 -11.62
C GLN A 126 -22.96 -3.03 -12.14
N PRO A 127 -22.19 -2.02 -11.69
CA PRO A 127 -20.85 -1.79 -12.19
C PRO A 127 -19.97 -3.01 -11.98
N ARG A 128 -19.25 -3.40 -13.04
CA ARG A 128 -18.23 -4.44 -12.99
C ARG A 128 -16.91 -3.79 -12.61
N ILE A 129 -16.39 -4.15 -11.45
CA ILE A 129 -15.09 -3.67 -10.96
C ILE A 129 -14.10 -4.83 -11.03
N GLY A 130 -13.03 -4.67 -11.80
CA GLY A 130 -11.93 -5.61 -11.86
C GLY A 130 -10.94 -5.40 -10.72
N PHE A 131 -10.40 -6.47 -10.17
CA PHE A 131 -9.28 -6.44 -9.23
C PHE A 131 -8.20 -7.40 -9.74
N ALA A 132 -7.19 -6.84 -10.42
CA ALA A 132 -5.99 -7.53 -10.88
C ALA A 132 -4.92 -7.42 -9.79
N LEU A 133 -4.85 -8.42 -8.92
CA LEU A 133 -3.86 -8.49 -7.85
C LEU A 133 -2.62 -9.29 -8.32
N ALA A 134 -1.45 -8.93 -7.78
CA ALA A 134 -0.20 -9.56 -8.17
C ALA A 134 -0.14 -11.04 -7.75
N ASP A 135 -0.64 -11.36 -6.56
CA ASP A 135 -0.74 -12.72 -6.01
C ASP A 135 -1.75 -12.72 -4.84
N MET A 136 -2.82 -13.49 -4.96
CA MET A 136 -3.85 -13.60 -3.91
C MET A 136 -3.45 -14.46 -2.71
N ARG A 137 -2.30 -15.15 -2.75
CA ARG A 137 -1.82 -15.95 -1.62
C ARG A 137 -1.19 -15.09 -0.52
N ARG A 138 -0.70 -13.88 -0.84
CA ARG A 138 -0.10 -12.95 0.14
C ARG A 138 -1.13 -12.53 1.19
N ASP A 139 -0.76 -12.59 2.47
CA ASP A 139 -1.68 -12.36 3.60
C ASP A 139 -2.44 -11.02 3.52
N GLY A 140 -1.74 -9.92 3.22
CA GLY A 140 -2.36 -8.61 3.04
C GLY A 140 -3.39 -8.59 1.90
N ASN A 141 -3.15 -9.32 0.81
CA ASN A 141 -4.10 -9.46 -0.28
C ASN A 141 -5.31 -10.35 0.11
N GLN A 142 -5.14 -11.32 1.02
CA GLN A 142 -6.26 -12.10 1.58
C GLN A 142 -7.17 -11.23 2.46
N VAL A 143 -6.59 -10.43 3.37
CA VAL A 143 -7.33 -9.48 4.23
C VAL A 143 -8.05 -8.43 3.38
N LEU A 144 -7.35 -7.82 2.42
CA LEU A 144 -7.92 -6.87 1.46
C LEU A 144 -9.08 -7.51 0.68
N LYS A 145 -8.91 -8.74 0.17
CA LYS A 145 -9.95 -9.46 -0.56
C LYS A 145 -11.18 -9.75 0.30
N LYS A 146 -11.00 -10.06 1.59
CA LYS A 146 -12.10 -10.25 2.54
C LYS A 146 -12.90 -8.97 2.72
N GLU A 147 -12.24 -7.85 3.01
CA GLU A 147 -12.88 -6.54 3.23
C GLU A 147 -13.62 -6.05 1.98
N VAL A 148 -12.96 -6.11 0.81
CA VAL A 148 -13.56 -5.76 -0.50
C VAL A 148 -14.78 -6.63 -0.79
N THR A 149 -14.71 -7.94 -0.53
CA THR A 149 -15.84 -8.86 -0.79
C THR A 149 -17.01 -8.62 0.17
N SER A 150 -16.72 -8.33 1.44
CA SER A 150 -17.73 -7.96 2.45
C SER A 150 -18.50 -6.70 2.04
N ARG A 151 -17.79 -5.62 1.71
CA ARG A 151 -18.36 -4.36 1.21
C ARG A 151 -19.17 -4.57 -0.07
N ALA A 152 -18.59 -5.25 -1.06
CA ALA A 152 -19.26 -5.52 -2.33
C ALA A 152 -20.54 -6.35 -2.19
N GLY A 153 -20.62 -7.23 -1.19
CA GLY A 153 -21.84 -7.96 -0.83
C GLY A 153 -22.96 -7.02 -0.35
N ALA A 154 -22.66 -6.11 0.58
CA ALA A 154 -23.61 -5.12 1.07
C ALA A 154 -24.10 -4.16 -0.04
N ASP A 155 -23.16 -3.69 -0.87
CA ASP A 155 -23.43 -2.80 -2.02
C ASP A 155 -24.04 -3.51 -3.25
N LYS A 156 -24.12 -4.86 -3.22
CA LYS A 156 -24.60 -5.74 -4.30
C LYS A 156 -23.81 -5.59 -5.62
N VAL A 157 -22.53 -5.24 -5.51
CA VAL A 157 -21.60 -4.96 -6.63
C VAL A 157 -20.83 -6.23 -7.03
N ARG A 158 -20.68 -6.47 -8.34
CA ARG A 158 -19.93 -7.63 -8.84
C ARG A 158 -18.45 -7.30 -9.02
N ILE A 159 -17.63 -7.85 -8.12
CA ILE A 159 -16.17 -7.88 -8.28
C ILE A 159 -15.75 -8.97 -9.28
N LEU A 160 -14.80 -8.64 -10.15
CA LEU A 160 -14.14 -9.56 -11.06
C LEU A 160 -12.69 -9.75 -10.57
N TRP A 161 -12.53 -10.73 -9.68
CA TRP A 161 -11.24 -11.11 -9.10
C TRP A 161 -10.30 -11.75 -10.13
N ARG A 162 -9.04 -11.31 -10.14
CA ARG A 162 -7.96 -11.76 -11.04
C ARG A 162 -6.66 -11.92 -10.24
N ASP A 163 -6.03 -13.07 -10.40
CA ASP A 163 -4.92 -13.55 -9.56
C ASP A 163 -3.75 -13.90 -10.46
N ALA A 164 -2.80 -12.99 -10.57
CA ALA A 164 -1.65 -13.16 -11.45
C ALA A 164 -0.62 -14.18 -10.93
N LYS A 165 -0.74 -14.67 -9.69
CA LYS A 165 0.16 -15.69 -9.08
C LYS A 165 1.65 -15.33 -9.20
N ASN A 166 1.97 -14.04 -9.19
CA ASN A 166 3.30 -13.48 -9.38
C ASN A 166 3.92 -13.68 -10.79
N ASP A 167 3.10 -13.93 -11.82
CA ASP A 167 3.48 -14.00 -13.24
C ASP A 167 2.97 -12.78 -14.04
N PRO A 168 3.85 -11.98 -14.66
CA PRO A 168 3.46 -10.87 -15.53
C PRO A 168 2.60 -11.28 -16.74
N MET A 169 2.83 -12.45 -17.34
CA MET A 169 2.09 -12.90 -18.53
C MET A 169 0.65 -13.29 -18.19
N GLN A 170 0.46 -13.93 -17.03
CA GLN A 170 -0.88 -14.12 -16.45
C GLN A 170 -1.54 -12.77 -16.12
N GLN A 171 -0.79 -11.76 -15.65
CA GLN A 171 -1.36 -10.42 -15.42
C GLN A 171 -1.83 -9.74 -16.72
N GLU A 172 -1.07 -9.84 -17.82
CA GLU A 172 -1.52 -9.34 -19.13
C GLU A 172 -2.83 -10.01 -19.57
N SER A 173 -2.88 -11.34 -19.44
CA SER A 173 -4.04 -12.17 -19.80
C SER A 173 -5.27 -11.86 -18.94
N ASP A 174 -5.06 -11.54 -17.67
CA ASP A 174 -6.11 -11.14 -16.73
C ASP A 174 -6.66 -9.74 -17.02
N ILE A 175 -5.81 -8.79 -17.45
CA ILE A 175 -6.28 -7.47 -17.95
C ILE A 175 -7.18 -7.66 -19.18
N GLU A 176 -6.81 -8.51 -20.14
CA GLU A 176 -7.66 -8.79 -21.30
C GLU A 176 -8.98 -9.46 -20.92
N ALA A 177 -8.95 -10.37 -19.94
CA ALA A 177 -10.17 -10.98 -19.44
C ALA A 177 -11.10 -9.96 -18.75
N LEU A 178 -10.56 -8.94 -18.09
CA LEU A 178 -11.34 -7.83 -17.50
C LEU A 178 -11.90 -6.88 -18.57
N LEU A 179 -11.11 -6.53 -19.59
CA LEU A 179 -11.57 -5.71 -20.72
C LEU A 179 -12.65 -6.41 -21.54
N LYS A 180 -12.47 -7.70 -21.85
CA LYS A 180 -13.49 -8.55 -22.51
C LYS A 180 -14.77 -8.67 -21.68
N GLN A 181 -14.65 -8.69 -20.34
CA GLN A 181 -15.79 -8.67 -19.41
C GLN A 181 -16.36 -7.26 -19.16
N LYS A 182 -15.85 -6.22 -19.83
CA LYS A 182 -16.29 -4.82 -19.74
C LYS A 182 -16.25 -4.29 -18.29
N ALA A 183 -15.12 -4.47 -17.62
CA ALA A 183 -14.84 -3.80 -16.35
C ALA A 183 -14.81 -2.27 -16.54
N ARG A 184 -15.66 -1.53 -15.80
CA ARG A 184 -15.73 -0.06 -15.87
C ARG A 184 -14.55 0.59 -15.14
N VAL A 185 -14.08 -0.08 -14.08
CA VAL A 185 -12.89 0.29 -13.30
C VAL A 185 -12.06 -0.95 -13.07
N VAL A 186 -10.74 -0.83 -13.12
CA VAL A 186 -9.78 -1.87 -12.74
C VAL A 186 -8.88 -1.34 -11.64
N VAL A 187 -8.87 -2.05 -10.51
CA VAL A 187 -7.84 -1.96 -9.48
C VAL A 187 -6.67 -2.84 -9.93
N LEU A 188 -5.47 -2.25 -10.03
CA LEU A 188 -4.25 -2.93 -10.47
C LEU A 188 -3.17 -2.87 -9.39
N GLN A 189 -2.73 -4.02 -8.92
CA GLN A 189 -1.48 -4.20 -8.19
C GLN A 189 -0.49 -4.89 -9.13
N PRO A 190 0.52 -4.18 -9.68
CA PRO A 190 1.47 -4.75 -10.63
C PRO A 190 2.23 -5.98 -10.09
N VAL A 191 2.48 -6.97 -10.96
CA VAL A 191 3.48 -8.02 -10.70
C VAL A 191 4.89 -7.50 -10.96
N ASP A 192 5.10 -6.85 -12.11
CA ASP A 192 6.34 -6.17 -12.46
C ASP A 192 6.07 -4.67 -12.65
N PRO A 193 6.68 -3.80 -11.83
CA PRO A 193 6.59 -2.34 -11.98
C PRO A 193 7.03 -1.84 -13.36
N ARG A 194 7.93 -2.56 -14.05
CA ARG A 194 8.46 -2.18 -15.38
C ARG A 194 7.42 -2.38 -16.49
N ALA A 195 6.61 -3.45 -16.39
CA ALA A 195 5.53 -3.75 -17.33
C ALA A 195 4.28 -2.88 -17.10
N ALA A 196 4.05 -2.41 -15.87
CA ALA A 196 2.82 -1.72 -15.46
C ALA A 196 2.37 -0.54 -16.36
N PRO A 197 3.26 0.35 -16.87
CA PRO A 197 2.85 1.42 -17.78
C PRO A 197 2.26 0.91 -19.11
N ALA A 198 2.63 -0.28 -19.58
CA ALA A 198 2.05 -0.88 -20.78
C ALA A 198 0.61 -1.37 -20.53
N LEU A 199 0.38 -2.04 -19.39
CA LEU A 199 -0.96 -2.45 -18.94
C LEU A 199 -1.88 -1.24 -18.76
N ILE A 200 -1.37 -0.15 -18.19
CA ILE A 200 -2.10 1.10 -18.00
C ILE A 200 -2.47 1.74 -19.34
N ARG A 201 -1.56 1.83 -20.32
CA ARG A 201 -1.90 2.31 -21.68
C ARG A 201 -3.01 1.48 -22.33
N ARG A 202 -3.02 0.15 -22.12
CA ARG A 202 -4.03 -0.78 -22.65
C ARG A 202 -5.42 -0.51 -22.05
N LEU A 203 -5.50 -0.41 -20.72
CA LEU A 203 -6.71 -0.05 -19.97
C LEU A 203 -7.25 1.35 -20.38
N THR A 204 -6.36 2.35 -20.47
CA THR A 204 -6.71 3.73 -20.87
C THR A 204 -7.25 3.79 -22.30
N THR A 205 -6.65 3.05 -23.23
CA THR A 205 -7.14 2.95 -24.63
C THR A 205 -8.55 2.36 -24.68
N ALA A 206 -8.83 1.37 -23.83
CA ALA A 206 -10.16 0.78 -23.68
C ALA A 206 -11.17 1.65 -22.91
N ARG A 207 -10.76 2.83 -22.42
CA ARG A 207 -11.55 3.79 -21.61
C ARG A 207 -12.03 3.22 -20.27
N THR A 208 -11.37 2.20 -19.75
CA THR A 208 -11.56 1.68 -18.38
C THR A 208 -10.83 2.59 -17.40
N ARG A 209 -11.48 2.99 -16.30
CA ARG A 209 -10.82 3.80 -15.26
C ARG A 209 -9.84 2.94 -14.44
N ILE A 210 -8.76 3.53 -13.94
CA ILE A 210 -7.65 2.79 -13.34
C ILE A 210 -7.32 3.31 -11.95
N VAL A 211 -7.29 2.42 -10.96
CA VAL A 211 -6.75 2.70 -9.62
C VAL A 211 -5.55 1.78 -9.38
N THR A 212 -4.37 2.30 -9.09
CA THR A 212 -3.25 1.43 -8.65
C THR A 212 -3.23 1.24 -7.14
N LEU A 213 -2.79 0.06 -6.73
CA LEU A 213 -2.68 -0.37 -5.34
C LEU A 213 -1.20 -0.61 -4.99
N GLU A 214 -0.73 0.04 -3.90
CA GLU A 214 0.65 0.01 -3.38
C GLU A 214 1.70 0.57 -4.36
N THR A 215 1.99 -0.10 -5.47
CA THR A 215 2.96 0.43 -6.46
C THR A 215 2.37 1.60 -7.25
N LEU A 216 3.18 2.63 -7.49
CA LEU A 216 2.91 3.74 -8.39
C LEU A 216 3.77 3.64 -9.67
N PRO A 217 3.19 3.16 -10.80
CA PRO A 217 3.90 3.08 -12.07
C PRO A 217 4.31 4.46 -12.60
N ALA A 218 5.51 4.53 -13.18
CA ALA A 218 6.11 5.77 -13.67
C ALA A 218 5.36 6.34 -14.89
N ASN A 219 5.28 7.67 -14.96
CA ASN A 219 4.65 8.49 -15.99
C ASN A 219 3.38 7.88 -16.60
N SER A 220 2.42 7.56 -15.73
CA SER A 220 1.24 6.76 -16.07
C SER A 220 -0.06 7.48 -15.72
N PRO A 221 -1.02 7.64 -16.66
CA PRO A 221 -2.31 8.25 -16.38
C PRO A 221 -3.18 7.32 -15.52
N LEU A 222 -3.62 7.80 -14.36
CA LEU A 222 -4.41 7.05 -13.38
C LEU A 222 -5.56 7.90 -12.82
N ASP A 223 -6.70 7.27 -12.55
CA ASP A 223 -7.85 7.89 -11.90
C ASP A 223 -7.75 7.89 -10.37
N GLY A 224 -6.94 7.00 -9.82
CA GLY A 224 -6.66 6.92 -8.40
C GLY A 224 -5.38 6.16 -8.07
N TYR A 225 -4.86 6.43 -6.88
CA TYR A 225 -3.77 5.71 -6.25
C TYR A 225 -4.11 5.46 -4.78
N VAL A 226 -4.02 4.22 -4.32
CA VAL A 226 -4.24 3.84 -2.91
C VAL A 226 -3.06 3.02 -2.44
N ALA A 227 -2.34 3.50 -1.44
CA ALA A 227 -1.13 2.86 -0.93
C ALA A 227 -0.95 3.17 0.56
N SER A 228 -0.12 2.36 1.22
CA SER A 228 0.37 2.63 2.56
C SER A 228 1.36 3.81 2.56
N ASP A 229 1.54 4.46 3.71
CA ASP A 229 2.58 5.48 3.87
C ASP A 229 3.97 4.82 3.90
N HIS A 230 4.53 4.59 2.71
CA HIS A 230 5.83 3.97 2.51
C HIS A 230 6.97 4.73 3.19
N THR A 231 6.94 6.07 3.13
CA THR A 231 7.92 6.94 3.78
C THR A 231 7.85 6.74 5.29
N ARG A 232 6.65 6.79 5.88
CA ARG A 232 6.47 6.54 7.32
C ARG A 232 6.80 5.11 7.71
N ALA A 233 6.61 4.13 6.83
CA ALA A 233 7.00 2.74 7.10
C ALA A 233 8.52 2.57 7.18
N GLY A 234 9.27 3.15 6.23
CA GLY A 234 10.72 3.18 6.26
C GLY A 234 11.26 3.94 7.46
N GLU A 235 10.64 5.08 7.82
CA GLU A 235 10.96 5.80 9.05
C GLU A 235 10.73 4.94 10.30
N LEU A 236 9.55 4.34 10.48
CA LEU A 236 9.23 3.59 11.70
C LEU A 236 10.16 2.40 11.90
N ALA A 237 10.49 1.70 10.81
CA ALA A 237 11.42 0.58 10.86
C ALA A 237 12.84 1.03 11.26
N ALA A 238 13.35 2.09 10.64
CA ALA A 238 14.69 2.62 10.92
C ALA A 238 14.82 3.34 12.27
N ARG A 239 13.77 4.04 12.73
CA ARG A 239 13.75 4.72 14.04
C ARG A 239 13.89 3.70 15.17
N LEU A 240 13.17 2.58 15.12
CA LEU A 240 13.31 1.51 16.11
C LEU A 240 14.76 0.96 16.15
N VAL A 241 15.40 0.80 14.99
CA VAL A 241 16.81 0.37 14.93
C VAL A 241 17.74 1.42 15.54
N ALA A 242 17.57 2.70 15.19
CA ALA A 242 18.35 3.80 15.77
C ALA A 242 18.13 3.98 17.29
N GLU A 243 16.95 3.65 17.80
CA GLU A 243 16.59 3.69 19.24
C GLU A 243 17.11 2.48 20.03
N ARG A 244 17.41 1.35 19.36
CA ARG A 244 17.82 0.08 20.00
C ARG A 244 19.31 -0.24 19.86
N LEU A 245 20.01 0.32 18.86
CA LEU A 245 21.45 0.15 18.72
C LEU A 245 22.22 0.91 19.83
N PRO A 246 23.37 0.40 20.32
CA PRO A 246 24.13 1.05 21.39
C PRO A 246 24.65 2.44 20.96
N ALA A 247 24.18 3.49 21.66
CA ALA A 247 24.49 4.87 21.31
C ALA A 247 26.02 5.14 21.28
N GLY A 248 26.48 5.71 20.16
CA GLY A 248 27.90 6.06 19.95
C GLY A 248 28.82 4.89 19.59
N GLN A 249 28.36 3.64 19.62
CA GLN A 249 29.15 2.49 19.17
C GLN A 249 28.99 2.28 17.66
N PRO A 250 30.06 1.89 16.93
CA PRO A 250 29.96 1.51 15.53
C PRO A 250 28.99 0.33 15.35
N ALA A 251 27.99 0.49 14.48
CA ALA A 251 26.98 -0.52 14.20
C ALA A 251 26.75 -0.66 12.69
N ARG A 252 26.55 -1.88 12.21
CA ARG A 252 26.44 -2.24 10.80
C ARG A 252 25.06 -2.81 10.50
N VAL A 253 24.27 -2.07 9.73
CA VAL A 253 22.87 -2.40 9.41
C VAL A 253 22.77 -2.87 7.96
N LEU A 254 22.17 -4.05 7.73
CA LEU A 254 21.83 -4.54 6.41
C LEU A 254 20.41 -4.12 6.04
N LEU A 255 20.27 -3.35 4.95
CA LEU A 255 18.99 -2.94 4.39
C LEU A 255 18.64 -3.78 3.16
N LEU A 256 17.67 -4.68 3.30
CA LEU A 256 17.09 -5.50 2.24
C LEU A 256 16.03 -4.67 1.51
N GLN A 257 16.40 -4.11 0.35
CA GLN A 257 15.64 -3.06 -0.34
C GLN A 257 14.50 -3.57 -1.23
N GLY A 258 14.45 -4.87 -1.56
CA GLY A 258 13.48 -5.39 -2.54
C GLY A 258 13.82 -4.98 -3.98
N ASP A 259 12.79 -4.85 -4.83
CA ASP A 259 12.95 -4.53 -6.26
C ASP A 259 13.00 -3.03 -6.51
N THR A 260 14.15 -2.50 -6.94
CA THR A 260 14.35 -1.06 -7.17
C THR A 260 13.52 -0.45 -8.29
N ALA A 261 12.84 -1.24 -9.13
CA ALA A 261 11.84 -0.71 -10.06
C ALA A 261 10.50 -0.36 -9.38
N ASP A 262 10.20 -0.92 -8.21
CA ASP A 262 9.00 -0.58 -7.45
C ASP A 262 9.14 0.80 -6.80
N SER A 263 8.03 1.55 -6.73
CA SER A 263 8.00 2.81 -5.98
C SER A 263 7.99 2.53 -4.48
N LYS A 264 7.24 1.51 -4.03
CA LYS A 264 7.16 1.07 -2.63
C LYS A 264 8.53 0.75 -2.06
N ALA A 265 9.28 -0.13 -2.73
CA ALA A 265 10.65 -0.52 -2.35
C ALA A 265 11.56 0.70 -2.16
N ARG A 266 11.61 1.59 -3.18
CA ARG A 266 12.45 2.78 -3.14
C ARG A 266 12.05 3.76 -2.04
N GLU A 267 10.77 4.00 -1.84
CA GLU A 267 10.26 4.95 -0.84
C GLU A 267 10.56 4.47 0.59
N ILE A 268 10.23 3.21 0.92
CA ILE A 268 10.57 2.61 2.23
C ILE A 268 12.08 2.61 2.43
N ALA A 269 12.86 2.16 1.45
CA ALA A 269 14.30 2.04 1.60
C ALA A 269 15.04 3.39 1.66
N ALA A 270 14.54 4.43 0.97
CA ALA A 270 15.08 5.77 1.04
C ALA A 270 14.80 6.40 2.42
N ALA A 271 13.58 6.30 2.93
CA ALA A 271 13.23 6.79 4.26
C ALA A 271 14.02 6.07 5.37
N ALA A 272 14.15 4.74 5.27
CA ALA A 272 14.96 3.95 6.20
C ALA A 272 16.43 4.36 6.17
N ARG A 273 17.03 4.50 4.97
CA ARG A 273 18.41 4.94 4.80
C ARG A 273 18.63 6.37 5.30
N ALA A 274 17.66 7.28 5.13
CA ALA A 274 17.75 8.66 5.59
C ALA A 274 17.76 8.76 7.13
N VAL A 275 16.94 7.96 7.83
CA VAL A 275 16.96 7.89 9.30
C VAL A 275 18.26 7.26 9.79
N LEU A 276 18.64 6.08 9.29
CA LEU A 276 19.85 5.38 9.75
C LEU A 276 21.12 6.18 9.47
N GLY A 277 21.23 6.78 8.28
CA GLY A 277 22.37 7.62 7.88
C GLY A 277 22.46 8.97 8.62
N SER A 278 21.47 9.32 9.46
CA SER A 278 21.56 10.45 10.38
C SER A 278 22.26 10.12 11.71
N VAL A 279 22.50 8.83 11.99
CA VAL A 279 23.19 8.34 13.19
C VAL A 279 24.69 8.15 12.87
N PRO A 280 25.62 8.97 13.38
CA PRO A 280 27.00 9.00 12.88
C PRO A 280 27.82 7.72 13.07
N SER A 281 27.40 6.82 13.97
CA SER A 281 28.06 5.53 14.19
C SER A 281 27.43 4.36 13.41
N VAL A 282 26.36 4.60 12.65
CA VAL A 282 25.68 3.56 11.86
C VAL A 282 26.18 3.54 10.41
N THR A 283 26.68 2.38 9.98
CA THR A 283 26.98 2.09 8.58
C THR A 283 25.87 1.24 7.97
N VAL A 284 25.22 1.73 6.91
CA VAL A 284 24.17 1.01 6.19
C VAL A 284 24.74 0.32 4.95
N GLU A 285 24.82 -1.00 4.99
CA GLU A 285 24.95 -1.82 3.78
C GLU A 285 23.55 -2.01 3.16
N ALA A 286 23.43 -1.93 1.84
CA ALA A 286 22.17 -2.11 1.16
C ALA A 286 22.29 -3.18 0.06
N SER A 287 21.25 -3.99 -0.09
CA SER A 287 21.18 -5.07 -1.07
C SER A 287 19.79 -5.09 -1.73
N GLU A 288 19.74 -5.36 -3.03
CA GLU A 288 18.50 -5.45 -3.81
C GLU A 288 18.00 -6.91 -3.89
N GLN A 289 16.68 -7.10 -3.87
CA GLN A 289 16.04 -8.41 -4.03
C GLN A 289 14.88 -8.29 -5.04
N PRO A 290 15.16 -8.44 -6.36
CA PRO A 290 14.15 -8.35 -7.41
C PRO A 290 12.95 -9.25 -7.15
N ARG A 291 11.73 -8.76 -7.47
CA ARG A 291 10.43 -9.38 -7.13
C ARG A 291 10.20 -9.70 -5.62
N TYR A 292 11.06 -9.22 -4.73
CA TYR A 292 11.07 -9.50 -3.28
C TYR A 292 11.26 -10.99 -2.94
N ASP A 293 12.30 -11.61 -3.48
CA ASP A 293 12.65 -13.03 -3.28
C ASP A 293 13.29 -13.30 -1.89
N PRO A 294 12.69 -14.16 -1.03
CA PRO A 294 13.29 -14.56 0.26
C PRO A 294 14.63 -15.29 0.16
N ALA A 295 14.87 -16.06 -0.91
CA ALA A 295 16.14 -16.76 -1.09
C ALA A 295 17.28 -15.78 -1.41
N ALA A 296 16.97 -14.72 -2.16
CA ALA A 296 17.89 -13.60 -2.37
C ALA A 296 18.16 -12.83 -1.06
N ALA A 297 17.16 -12.65 -0.19
CA ALA A 297 17.36 -12.05 1.14
C ALA A 297 18.30 -12.88 2.02
N GLY A 298 18.08 -14.19 2.13
CA GLY A 298 18.98 -15.08 2.86
C GLY A 298 20.42 -15.05 2.30
N THR A 299 20.54 -15.07 0.97
CA THR A 299 21.85 -14.94 0.29
C THR A 299 22.54 -13.60 0.61
N ALA A 300 21.78 -12.50 0.69
CA ALA A 300 22.32 -11.20 1.08
C ALA A 300 22.78 -11.16 2.55
N VAL A 301 22.07 -11.83 3.47
CA VAL A 301 22.47 -11.94 4.88
C VAL A 301 23.75 -12.77 5.03
N GLU A 302 23.82 -13.93 4.37
CA GLU A 302 25.04 -14.76 4.34
C GLU A 302 26.26 -13.97 3.82
N GLN A 303 26.09 -13.24 2.71
CA GLN A 303 27.13 -12.38 2.16
C GLN A 303 27.52 -11.22 3.11
N ALA A 304 26.56 -10.60 3.79
CA ALA A 304 26.81 -9.51 4.73
C ALA A 304 27.57 -10.00 5.98
N LEU A 305 27.21 -11.18 6.51
CA LEU A 305 27.90 -11.83 7.63
C LEU A 305 29.32 -12.28 7.26
N ALA A 306 29.54 -12.75 6.02
CA ALA A 306 30.87 -13.07 5.50
C ALA A 306 31.81 -11.85 5.40
N ARG A 307 31.26 -10.62 5.37
CA ARG A 307 32.03 -9.36 5.44
C ARG A 307 32.27 -8.85 6.86
N GLY A 308 31.79 -9.57 7.88
CA GLY A 308 31.89 -9.21 9.29
C GLY A 308 30.53 -9.13 9.99
N PRO A 309 30.48 -8.75 11.27
CA PRO A 309 29.23 -8.62 12.02
C PRO A 309 28.19 -7.72 11.32
N VAL A 310 26.93 -8.00 11.63
CA VAL A 310 25.75 -7.22 11.29
C VAL A 310 24.97 -7.11 12.60
N ASP A 311 24.57 -5.90 12.97
CA ASP A 311 23.93 -5.61 14.25
C ASP A 311 22.41 -5.42 14.09
N ALA A 312 21.95 -5.08 12.89
CA ALA A 312 20.54 -5.11 12.53
C ALA A 312 20.29 -5.46 11.05
N VAL A 313 19.12 -6.05 10.78
CA VAL A 313 18.57 -6.25 9.42
C VAL A 313 17.22 -5.54 9.32
N VAL A 314 17.10 -4.63 8.35
CA VAL A 314 15.85 -3.93 8.00
C VAL A 314 15.39 -4.38 6.62
N ALA A 315 14.10 -4.69 6.46
CA ALA A 315 13.54 -5.19 5.20
C ALA A 315 12.30 -4.41 4.76
N THR A 316 12.23 -4.07 3.48
CA THR A 316 11.07 -3.34 2.89
C THR A 316 9.83 -4.20 2.63
N ASP A 317 9.91 -5.51 2.90
CA ASP A 317 8.81 -6.46 2.75
C ASP A 317 9.02 -7.64 3.74
N SER A 318 7.99 -8.03 4.48
CA SER A 318 8.04 -9.15 5.44
C SER A 318 8.53 -10.48 4.84
N ARG A 319 8.41 -10.68 3.52
CA ARG A 319 8.96 -11.87 2.85
C ARG A 319 10.49 -11.90 2.87
N LEU A 320 11.12 -10.72 2.83
CA LEU A 320 12.57 -10.57 2.90
C LEU A 320 13.08 -10.74 4.34
N ILE A 321 12.35 -10.22 5.35
CA ILE A 321 12.77 -10.45 6.75
C ILE A 321 12.66 -11.92 7.14
N VAL A 322 11.64 -12.66 6.68
CA VAL A 322 11.53 -14.10 6.90
C VAL A 322 12.73 -14.86 6.30
N GLY A 323 13.13 -14.53 5.06
CA GLY A 323 14.34 -15.10 4.44
C GLY A 323 15.65 -14.74 5.17
N ALA A 324 15.70 -13.58 5.85
CA ALA A 324 16.82 -13.21 6.71
C ALA A 324 16.82 -13.98 8.05
N LEU A 325 15.66 -14.10 8.69
CA LEU A 325 15.45 -14.84 9.93
C LEU A 325 15.83 -16.32 9.79
N ASP A 326 15.58 -16.93 8.62
CA ASP A 326 15.99 -18.31 8.36
C ASP A 326 17.52 -18.50 8.40
N ILE A 327 18.30 -17.50 7.96
CA ILE A 327 19.77 -17.50 8.08
C ILE A 327 20.23 -17.15 9.49
N LEU A 328 19.64 -16.12 10.11
CA LEU A 328 19.98 -15.74 11.48
C LEU A 328 19.70 -16.88 12.47
N ARG A 329 18.68 -17.71 12.21
CA ARG A 329 18.37 -18.92 13.00
C ARG A 329 19.37 -20.06 12.79
N THR A 330 19.84 -20.31 11.56
CA THR A 330 20.85 -21.36 11.31
C THR A 330 22.26 -20.96 11.75
N ARG A 331 22.49 -19.67 12.01
CA ARG A 331 23.75 -19.11 12.51
C ARG A 331 23.76 -18.84 14.02
N ASP A 332 22.68 -19.18 14.75
CA ASP A 332 22.45 -18.88 16.17
C ASP A 332 22.61 -17.36 16.50
N LEU A 333 22.09 -16.49 15.64
CA LEU A 333 22.26 -15.02 15.70
C LEU A 333 21.00 -14.22 16.06
N LEU A 334 19.83 -14.86 16.22
CA LEU A 334 18.55 -14.16 16.45
C LEU A 334 18.58 -13.23 17.68
N GLU A 335 19.23 -13.64 18.77
CA GLU A 335 19.35 -12.82 19.99
C GLU A 335 20.36 -11.66 19.86
N ARG A 336 21.17 -11.61 18.79
CA ARG A 336 22.24 -10.62 18.59
C ARG A 336 21.92 -9.60 17.50
N VAL A 337 21.08 -9.95 16.53
CA VAL A 337 20.85 -9.14 15.33
C VAL A 337 19.42 -8.64 15.32
N LEU A 338 19.25 -7.34 15.55
CA LEU A 338 17.94 -6.69 15.61
C LEU A 338 17.24 -6.73 14.24
N THR A 339 15.99 -7.17 14.19
CA THR A 339 15.29 -7.46 12.92
C THR A 339 13.99 -6.69 12.77
N VAL A 340 13.83 -5.96 11.66
CA VAL A 340 12.61 -5.18 11.40
C VAL A 340 12.08 -5.37 9.98
N GLY A 341 10.83 -5.82 9.85
CA GLY A 341 10.11 -6.00 8.58
C GLY A 341 9.07 -4.93 8.29
N VAL A 342 8.49 -4.97 7.09
CA VAL A 342 7.34 -4.15 6.67
C VAL A 342 6.32 -5.01 5.93
N GLY A 343 5.08 -5.07 6.42
CA GLY A 343 3.96 -5.79 5.80
C GLY A 343 3.17 -6.68 6.75
N ALA A 344 3.69 -6.98 7.94
CA ALA A 344 3.07 -7.84 8.96
C ALA A 344 2.52 -9.18 8.41
N ASN A 345 3.32 -9.91 7.63
CA ASN A 345 2.92 -11.24 7.12
C ASN A 345 2.86 -12.30 8.24
N ARG A 346 2.10 -13.39 8.03
CA ARG A 346 1.83 -14.41 9.06
C ARG A 346 3.10 -15.09 9.60
N ASN A 347 4.13 -15.25 8.77
CA ASN A 347 5.38 -15.90 9.16
C ASN A 347 6.25 -14.96 10.01
N ALA A 348 6.36 -13.69 9.63
CA ALA A 348 7.05 -12.66 10.42
C ALA A 348 6.34 -12.45 11.77
N LEU A 349 5.00 -12.42 11.78
CA LEU A 349 4.22 -12.36 13.02
C LEU A 349 4.35 -13.63 13.88
N GLY A 350 4.50 -14.80 13.26
CA GLY A 350 4.83 -16.05 13.96
C GLY A 350 6.20 -16.00 14.64
N ALA A 351 7.22 -15.46 13.96
CA ALA A 351 8.55 -15.24 14.51
C ALA A 351 8.53 -14.18 15.64
N LEU A 352 7.77 -13.09 15.47
CA LEU A 352 7.57 -12.03 16.47
C LEU A 352 6.96 -12.58 17.76
N LEU A 353 5.94 -13.44 17.65
CA LEU A 353 5.33 -14.13 18.79
C LEU A 353 6.21 -15.24 19.39
N ALA A 354 7.19 -15.75 18.64
CA ALA A 354 8.17 -16.72 19.11
C ALA A 354 9.37 -16.08 19.84
N GLY A 355 9.51 -14.73 19.77
CA GLY A 355 10.72 -14.04 20.23
C GLY A 355 11.91 -14.16 19.28
N GLU A 356 11.68 -14.62 18.05
CA GLU A 356 12.71 -14.76 17.01
C GLU A 356 12.85 -13.49 16.14
N HIS A 357 11.98 -12.50 16.30
CA HIS A 357 11.91 -11.28 15.48
C HIS A 357 11.42 -10.09 16.32
N ASP A 358 11.97 -8.89 16.12
CA ASP A 358 11.73 -7.75 17.03
C ASP A 358 10.52 -6.89 16.66
N ALA A 359 10.30 -6.61 15.36
CA ALA A 359 9.21 -5.73 14.93
C ALA A 359 8.81 -5.87 13.46
N GLU A 360 7.53 -5.56 13.21
CA GLU A 360 6.94 -5.45 11.88
C GLU A 360 6.25 -4.09 11.72
N VAL A 361 6.23 -3.52 10.52
CA VAL A 361 5.38 -2.35 10.22
C VAL A 361 4.14 -2.82 9.46
N ASP A 362 2.98 -2.79 10.12
CA ASP A 362 1.72 -3.16 9.50
C ASP A 362 1.23 -2.05 8.56
N VAL A 363 1.05 -2.43 7.29
CA VAL A 363 0.62 -1.58 6.17
C VAL A 363 -0.90 -1.40 6.08
N ARG A 364 -1.67 -1.96 7.02
CA ARG A 364 -3.14 -1.84 7.10
C ARG A 364 -3.88 -2.34 5.85
N PRO A 365 -3.77 -3.63 5.51
CA PRO A 365 -4.49 -4.23 4.38
C PRO A 365 -6.02 -4.14 4.50
N ASP A 366 -6.54 -3.97 5.72
CA ASP A 366 -7.96 -3.66 5.99
C ASP A 366 -8.35 -2.27 5.45
N LEU A 367 -7.57 -1.23 5.76
CA LEU A 367 -7.82 0.12 5.29
C LEU A 367 -7.52 0.28 3.80
N LEU A 368 -6.48 -0.39 3.29
CA LEU A 368 -6.20 -0.47 1.86
C LEU A 368 -7.39 -1.07 1.10
N GLY A 369 -7.92 -2.20 1.58
CA GLY A 369 -9.10 -2.86 0.98
C GLY A 369 -10.36 -2.01 1.02
N ARG A 370 -10.60 -1.33 2.14
CA ARG A 370 -11.68 -0.33 2.26
C ARG A 370 -11.53 0.80 1.24
N TYR A 371 -10.41 1.51 1.25
CA TYR A 371 -10.28 2.73 0.46
C TYR A 371 -10.13 2.45 -1.04
N VAL A 372 -9.51 1.34 -1.44
CA VAL A 372 -9.44 0.96 -2.86
C VAL A 372 -10.80 0.50 -3.38
N TYR A 373 -11.64 -0.11 -2.53
CA TYR A 373 -13.05 -0.37 -2.86
C TYR A 373 -13.84 0.93 -2.99
N ASP A 374 -13.79 1.81 -1.99
CA ASP A 374 -14.52 3.09 -1.97
C ASP A 374 -14.12 3.95 -3.20
N ALA A 375 -12.83 3.97 -3.57
CA ALA A 375 -12.30 4.62 -4.76
C ALA A 375 -12.85 4.03 -6.07
N ALA A 376 -12.73 2.71 -6.23
CA ALA A 376 -13.18 2.02 -7.43
C ALA A 376 -14.71 2.11 -7.59
N LEU A 377 -15.46 2.06 -6.50
CA LEU A 377 -16.91 2.19 -6.48
C LEU A 377 -17.37 3.60 -6.88
N GLY A 378 -16.73 4.64 -6.35
CA GLY A 378 -16.99 6.03 -6.75
C GLY A 378 -16.77 6.25 -8.25
N LEU A 379 -15.62 5.83 -8.77
CA LEU A 379 -15.32 5.87 -10.21
C LEU A 379 -16.32 5.05 -11.05
N ALA A 380 -16.78 3.91 -10.52
CA ALA A 380 -17.72 3.01 -11.20
C ALA A 380 -19.19 3.45 -11.14
N ARG A 381 -19.56 4.34 -10.21
CA ARG A 381 -20.90 4.95 -10.12
C ARG A 381 -20.88 6.38 -10.69
N GLU A 382 -20.17 7.29 -10.04
CA GLU A 382 -20.15 8.74 -10.30
C GLU A 382 -19.03 9.19 -11.26
N GLY A 383 -17.95 8.42 -11.42
CA GLY A 383 -16.80 8.82 -12.24
C GLY A 383 -15.78 9.71 -11.51
N ARG A 384 -15.96 9.89 -10.19
CA ARG A 384 -15.11 10.61 -9.23
C ARG A 384 -15.07 9.83 -7.91
N TRP A 385 -14.14 10.12 -7.00
CA TRP A 385 -14.07 9.48 -5.68
C TRP A 385 -13.47 10.42 -4.61
N ASN A 386 -13.57 10.04 -3.34
CA ASN A 386 -13.14 10.85 -2.19
C ASN A 386 -11.68 10.54 -1.80
N TYR A 387 -10.76 11.20 -2.51
CA TYR A 387 -9.33 11.24 -2.22
C TYR A 387 -8.98 12.39 -1.26
N ASP A 388 -7.81 12.33 -0.61
CA ASP A 388 -7.34 13.35 0.35
C ASP A 388 -6.07 14.09 -0.10
N THR A 389 -5.27 13.52 -0.99
CA THR A 389 -4.07 14.15 -1.54
C THR A 389 -3.89 13.88 -3.03
N ARG A 390 -2.80 14.39 -3.63
CA ARG A 390 -2.39 14.07 -5.00
C ARG A 390 -0.90 13.75 -5.04
N VAL A 391 -0.53 12.68 -5.74
CA VAL A 391 0.87 12.23 -5.89
C VAL A 391 1.29 12.42 -7.34
N ALA A 392 2.52 12.87 -7.56
CA ALA A 392 3.08 13.04 -8.91
C ALA A 392 3.63 11.71 -9.46
N SER A 393 3.34 11.39 -10.71
CA SER A 393 4.01 10.34 -11.48
C SER A 393 4.33 10.85 -12.87
N GLY A 394 5.59 11.23 -13.10
CA GLY A 394 6.00 11.91 -14.33
C GLY A 394 5.21 13.19 -14.56
N ASP A 395 4.57 13.29 -15.72
CA ASP A 395 3.78 14.46 -16.15
C ASP A 395 2.38 14.53 -15.49
N TYR A 396 1.99 13.51 -14.71
CA TYR A 396 0.66 13.36 -14.15
C TYR A 396 0.59 13.65 -12.64
N SER A 397 -0.44 14.40 -12.23
CA SER A 397 -0.84 14.54 -10.82
C SER A 397 -2.03 13.62 -10.54
N ILE A 398 -1.81 12.52 -9.81
CA ILE A 398 -2.77 11.44 -9.59
C ILE A 398 -3.55 11.68 -8.29
N PRO A 399 -4.91 11.64 -8.30
CA PRO A 399 -5.70 11.64 -7.07
C PRO A 399 -5.31 10.45 -6.17
N ALA A 400 -5.04 10.68 -4.89
CA ALA A 400 -4.44 9.66 -4.04
C ALA A 400 -5.04 9.62 -2.63
N ARG A 401 -4.96 8.45 -2.02
CA ARG A 401 -5.34 8.21 -0.62
C ARG A 401 -4.27 7.36 0.06
N ILE A 402 -3.58 7.97 1.03
CA ILE A 402 -2.44 7.36 1.72
C ILE A 402 -2.91 6.77 3.05
N VAL A 403 -2.55 5.52 3.31
CA VAL A 403 -3.01 4.75 4.47
C VAL A 403 -1.98 4.81 5.60
N PRO A 404 -2.34 5.25 6.81
CA PRO A 404 -1.41 5.35 7.93
C PRO A 404 -0.97 3.96 8.39
N VAL A 405 0.34 3.76 8.41
CA VAL A 405 1.00 2.53 8.89
C VAL A 405 1.23 2.56 10.41
N ARG A 406 1.47 1.40 11.03
CA ARG A 406 1.76 1.29 12.47
C ARG A 406 2.91 0.31 12.76
N LEU A 407 3.77 0.67 13.71
CA LEU A 407 4.82 -0.21 14.21
C LEU A 407 4.22 -1.23 15.17
N ILE A 408 4.50 -2.50 14.91
CA ILE A 408 4.08 -3.66 15.68
C ILE A 408 5.31 -4.29 16.34
N ARG A 409 5.19 -4.56 17.64
CA ARG A 409 6.18 -5.16 18.54
C ARG A 409 5.45 -6.16 19.46
N PRO A 410 6.13 -7.07 20.18
CA PRO A 410 5.46 -8.09 21.00
C PRO A 410 4.37 -7.50 21.93
N GLU A 411 4.65 -6.36 22.56
CA GLU A 411 3.76 -5.66 23.49
C GLU A 411 2.48 -5.06 22.88
N ASN A 412 2.37 -4.93 21.56
CA ASN A 412 1.18 -4.38 20.89
C ASN A 412 0.57 -5.29 19.80
N THR A 413 0.94 -6.57 19.79
CA THR A 413 0.40 -7.60 18.86
C THR A 413 -1.13 -7.72 18.87
N TYR A 414 -1.82 -7.34 19.96
CA TYR A 414 -3.29 -7.24 20.02
C TYR A 414 -3.90 -6.36 18.91
N LEU A 415 -3.14 -5.39 18.40
CA LEU A 415 -3.53 -4.55 17.27
C LEU A 415 -3.79 -5.35 15.97
N LEU A 416 -3.34 -6.61 15.91
CA LEU A 416 -3.42 -7.53 14.77
C LEU A 416 -4.29 -8.78 15.04
N GLU A 417 -5.16 -8.77 16.05
CA GLU A 417 -6.00 -9.92 16.46
C GLU A 417 -6.63 -10.72 15.31
N GLU A 418 -7.07 -10.06 14.23
CA GLU A 418 -7.64 -10.75 13.07
C GLU A 418 -6.59 -11.41 12.16
N GLN A 419 -5.45 -10.76 11.92
CA GLN A 419 -4.33 -11.30 11.14
C GLN A 419 -3.66 -12.48 11.87
N LEU A 420 -3.64 -12.45 13.20
CA LEU A 420 -3.08 -13.50 14.07
C LEU A 420 -3.97 -14.75 14.22
N LYS A 421 -5.19 -14.78 13.67
CA LYS A 421 -6.05 -15.97 13.76
C LYS A 421 -5.42 -17.17 13.05
N GLY A 422 -5.07 -18.19 13.83
CA GLY A 422 -4.34 -19.37 13.36
C GLY A 422 -2.84 -19.15 13.12
N VAL A 423 -2.24 -18.08 13.67
CA VAL A 423 -0.78 -17.95 13.82
C VAL A 423 -0.43 -18.60 15.16
N GLY A 424 -0.03 -19.87 15.13
CA GLY A 424 0.45 -20.58 16.31
C GLY A 424 1.95 -20.41 16.53
N PRO A 425 2.47 -20.66 17.74
CA PRO A 425 3.91 -20.72 17.96
C PRO A 425 4.53 -21.86 17.12
N PRO A 426 5.79 -21.73 16.67
CA PRO A 426 6.44 -22.77 15.89
C PRO A 426 6.55 -24.08 16.70
N PRO A 427 6.42 -25.26 16.05
CA PRO A 427 6.55 -26.54 16.74
C PRO A 427 7.99 -26.70 17.26
N ARG A 428 8.14 -26.65 18.59
CA ARG A 428 9.43 -26.82 19.26
C ARG A 428 10.04 -28.17 18.88
N LYS A 429 11.10 -28.15 18.06
CA LYS A 429 11.92 -29.33 17.80
C LYS A 429 12.73 -29.66 19.06
N GLU A 430 12.24 -30.59 19.87
CA GLU A 430 12.99 -31.12 21.01
C GLU A 430 14.33 -31.68 20.52
N LYS A 431 15.43 -31.16 21.07
CA LYS A 431 16.79 -31.66 20.79
C LYS A 431 16.95 -33.04 21.44
N LYS A 432 16.60 -34.11 20.72
CA LYS A 432 16.94 -35.48 21.15
C LYS A 432 18.46 -35.61 21.27
N GLY A 433 18.93 -35.97 22.46
CA GLY A 433 20.35 -36.19 22.74
C GLY A 433 20.92 -37.41 21.98
N PRO A 434 22.25 -37.53 21.89
CA PRO A 434 22.89 -38.56 21.08
C PRO A 434 22.74 -39.96 21.71
N SER A 435 21.97 -40.83 21.04
CA SER A 435 21.96 -42.27 21.31
C SER A 435 23.23 -42.93 20.78
N ARG A 436 23.90 -43.74 21.62
CA ARG A 436 25.16 -44.43 21.32
C ARG A 436 25.03 -45.56 20.29
N GLU A 437 26.18 -45.98 19.76
CA GLU A 437 26.35 -47.06 18.78
C GLU A 437 26.02 -48.47 19.32
N GLY A 438 25.80 -49.41 18.40
CA GLY A 438 25.49 -50.83 18.67
C GLY A 438 24.68 -51.46 17.52
N ARG A 439 25.24 -51.72 16.33
CA ARG A 439 26.26 -52.72 15.93
C ARG A 439 25.64 -54.08 15.57
N GLN A 440 25.75 -54.45 14.28
CA GLN A 440 25.41 -55.76 13.66
C GLN A 440 23.91 -56.17 13.71
N GLY A 441 23.29 -56.79 12.70
CA GLY A 441 23.70 -56.98 11.30
C GLY A 441 23.68 -58.44 10.82
N GLN A 442 22.56 -58.88 10.21
CA GLN A 442 22.52 -60.05 9.31
C GLN A 442 21.21 -60.14 8.51
N SER A 443 21.35 -60.56 7.25
CA SER A 443 20.36 -61.18 6.35
C SER A 443 20.98 -62.54 5.91
N PRO A 444 20.37 -63.43 5.09
CA PRO A 444 19.10 -63.34 4.34
C PRO A 444 18.22 -64.62 4.36
N GLU A 445 17.07 -64.60 3.67
CA GLU A 445 16.59 -65.61 2.69
C GLU A 445 15.29 -65.09 2.02
N GLN A 446 15.25 -64.98 0.69
CA GLN A 446 14.74 -65.93 -0.32
C GLN A 446 13.20 -66.12 -0.38
N GLY A 447 12.64 -65.93 -1.58
CA GLY A 447 11.23 -66.11 -1.93
C GLY A 447 10.89 -65.37 -3.23
N GLN A 448 10.28 -66.01 -4.22
CA GLN A 448 10.04 -65.47 -5.57
C GLN A 448 8.57 -65.18 -5.87
N GLY A 449 8.34 -64.17 -6.73
CA GLY A 449 7.22 -64.17 -7.70
C GLY A 449 5.94 -63.40 -7.32
N GLY A 450 5.18 -63.01 -8.35
CA GLY A 450 3.80 -62.50 -8.24
C GLY A 450 3.58 -61.08 -8.76
N GLU A 451 2.62 -60.92 -9.67
CA GLU A 451 2.25 -59.65 -10.32
C GLU A 451 1.29 -58.75 -9.51
N GLU A 452 1.14 -57.52 -10.02
CA GLU A 452 0.08 -56.50 -9.82
C GLU A 452 -0.91 -56.65 -8.65
N GLY A 453 -0.88 -55.68 -7.73
CA GLY A 453 -1.88 -55.50 -6.67
C GLY A 453 -2.20 -54.02 -6.41
N GLN A 454 -3.49 -53.68 -6.35
CA GLN A 454 -3.99 -52.31 -6.23
C GLN A 454 -3.49 -51.59 -4.96
N GLY A 455 -2.97 -50.37 -5.11
CA GLY A 455 -2.52 -49.53 -4.00
C GLY A 455 -3.68 -48.92 -3.19
N VAL A 456 -4.37 -49.72 -2.40
CA VAL A 456 -5.41 -49.25 -1.46
C VAL A 456 -4.79 -48.39 -0.36
N THR A 457 -5.03 -47.09 -0.40
CA THR A 457 -4.73 -46.19 0.72
C THR A 457 -5.51 -46.62 1.95
N LYS A 458 -4.81 -47.00 3.03
CA LYS A 458 -5.45 -47.25 4.33
C LYS A 458 -6.08 -45.96 4.85
N ASP A 459 -7.41 -45.91 4.85
CA ASP A 459 -8.18 -44.84 5.49
C ASP A 459 -7.80 -44.75 6.96
N LYS A 460 -7.10 -43.66 7.32
CA LYS A 460 -7.00 -43.24 8.72
C LYS A 460 -8.41 -42.83 9.18
N LYS A 461 -9.05 -43.68 9.99
CA LYS A 461 -10.30 -43.33 10.68
C LYS A 461 -10.18 -41.92 11.28
N LYS A 462 -11.09 -41.03 10.92
CA LYS A 462 -11.15 -39.67 11.48
C LYS A 462 -12.28 -39.59 12.49
N THR A 463 -11.99 -39.08 13.68
CA THR A 463 -12.98 -38.86 14.73
C THR A 463 -13.39 -37.39 14.72
N LYS A 464 -14.70 -37.11 14.61
CA LYS A 464 -15.25 -35.77 14.83
C LYS A 464 -15.65 -35.61 16.29
N LEU A 465 -14.94 -34.75 17.01
CA LEU A 465 -15.26 -34.39 18.38
C LEU A 465 -16.07 -33.09 18.40
N LYS A 466 -17.24 -33.13 19.06
CA LYS A 466 -18.13 -31.99 19.25
C LYS A 466 -18.24 -31.69 20.74
N ILE A 467 -17.81 -30.50 21.14
CA ILE A 467 -17.82 -30.04 22.53
C ILE A 467 -18.82 -28.90 22.64
N THR A 468 -19.84 -29.06 23.48
CA THR A 468 -20.83 -28.02 23.77
C THR A 468 -20.72 -27.62 25.24
N THR A 469 -20.52 -26.34 25.54
CA THR A 469 -20.52 -25.84 26.91
C THR A 469 -21.94 -25.76 27.48
N GLN A 470 -22.08 -25.64 28.80
CA GLN A 470 -23.39 -25.39 29.43
C GLN A 470 -24.02 -24.06 28.99
N GLU A 471 -23.22 -23.12 28.45
CA GLU A 471 -23.68 -21.87 27.84
C GLU A 471 -24.12 -22.04 26.36
N GLY A 472 -24.18 -23.27 25.84
CA GLY A 472 -24.56 -23.57 24.46
C GLY A 472 -23.48 -23.31 23.40
N LYS A 473 -22.33 -22.72 23.77
CA LYS A 473 -21.21 -22.49 22.84
C LYS A 473 -20.66 -23.84 22.38
N THR A 474 -20.64 -24.05 21.06
CA THR A 474 -20.26 -25.33 20.43
C THR A 474 -18.96 -25.18 19.65
N VAL A 475 -18.04 -26.14 19.81
CA VAL A 475 -16.80 -26.26 19.04
C VAL A 475 -16.73 -27.67 18.45
N GLU A 476 -16.39 -27.77 17.16
CA GLU A 476 -16.19 -29.03 16.45
C GLU A 476 -14.73 -29.15 15.97
N VAL A 477 -14.13 -30.32 16.17
CA VAL A 477 -12.74 -30.62 15.81
C VAL A 477 -12.68 -31.98 15.12
N GLU A 478 -12.01 -32.07 13.97
CA GLU A 478 -11.76 -33.32 13.26
C GLU A 478 -10.33 -33.80 13.58
N ILE A 479 -10.21 -35.00 14.16
CA ILE A 479 -8.96 -35.58 14.67
C ILE A 479 -8.63 -36.84 13.85
N GLU A 480 -7.37 -37.00 13.43
CA GLU A 480 -6.91 -38.27 12.84
C GLU A 480 -6.70 -39.34 13.93
N GLY A 481 -7.32 -40.51 13.77
CA GLY A 481 -7.30 -41.59 14.74
C GLY A 481 -8.51 -41.62 15.67
N GLU A 482 -8.57 -42.66 16.51
CA GLU A 482 -9.61 -42.85 17.53
C GLU A 482 -9.19 -42.15 18.85
N VAL A 483 -10.12 -41.40 19.46
CA VAL A 483 -9.84 -40.60 20.67
C VAL A 483 -9.78 -41.50 21.90
N LYS A 484 -8.58 -41.71 22.45
CA LYS A 484 -8.34 -42.63 23.58
C LYS A 484 -8.80 -42.09 24.96
N LYS A 485 -8.76 -40.77 25.17
CA LYS A 485 -9.16 -40.10 26.41
C LYS A 485 -9.48 -38.62 26.13
N ILE A 486 -10.34 -38.03 26.94
CA ILE A 486 -10.60 -36.58 27.01
C ILE A 486 -10.50 -36.18 28.48
N GLU A 487 -9.84 -35.06 28.77
CA GLU A 487 -9.68 -34.51 30.12
C GLU A 487 -9.97 -33.00 30.09
N SER A 488 -10.49 -32.47 31.19
CA SER A 488 -10.80 -31.05 31.35
C SER A 488 -10.23 -30.51 32.66
N THR A 489 -9.40 -29.47 32.55
CA THR A 489 -8.79 -28.78 33.70
C THR A 489 -9.53 -27.47 33.96
N PRO A 490 -10.01 -27.19 35.18
CA PRO A 490 -10.58 -25.89 35.51
C PRO A 490 -9.56 -24.75 35.33
N GLY A 491 -10.00 -23.62 34.76
CA GLY A 491 -9.17 -22.41 34.67
C GLY A 491 -8.99 -21.78 36.06
N GLY A 492 -7.74 -21.47 36.43
CA GLY A 492 -7.42 -20.96 37.76
C GLY A 492 -7.86 -19.51 37.99
N THR A 493 -8.46 -19.24 39.15
CA THR A 493 -8.82 -17.90 39.62
C THR A 493 -7.57 -17.10 40.00
N PRO A 494 -7.42 -15.83 39.58
CA PRO A 494 -6.31 -14.99 40.04
C PRO A 494 -6.52 -14.58 41.51
N SER A 495 -5.63 -15.01 42.40
CA SER A 495 -5.64 -14.64 43.81
C SER A 495 -5.08 -13.22 44.02
N GLY A 496 -5.95 -12.21 44.00
CA GLY A 496 -5.58 -10.85 44.39
C GLY A 496 -5.42 -10.75 45.91
N GLY A 497 -4.19 -10.57 46.38
CA GLY A 497 -3.87 -10.20 47.77
C GLY A 497 -3.21 -8.83 47.80
N GLY A 498 -3.94 -7.81 48.26
CA GLY A 498 -3.37 -6.50 48.58
C GLY A 498 -2.74 -6.49 49.96
N ASP A 499 -1.66 -5.73 50.12
CA ASP A 499 -1.15 -5.37 51.46
C ASP A 499 -1.98 -4.18 52.03
N ARG A 500 -1.76 -3.88 53.31
CA ARG A 500 -2.56 -3.02 54.21
C ARG A 500 -3.11 -1.71 53.63
#